data_AF-A0A519PX72-F1
#
_entry.id   AF-A0A519PX72-F1
#
_cell.length_a   1.000
_cell.length_b   1.000
_cell.length_c   1.000
_cell.angle_alpha   90.00
_cell.angle_beta   90.00
_cell.angle_gamma   90.00
#
_symmetry.space_group_name_H-M   'P 1'
#
loop_
_entity.id
_entity.type
_entity.pdbx_description
1 polymer ?
#
loop_
_entity_poly.entity_id
_entity_poly.type
_entity_poly.pdbx_seq_one_letter_code
_entity_poly.pdbx_strand_id
1 'polypeptide(L)'
;MPLTHPRLWKALDAAARREGLSASGLAKRAGLDATAFNPSKRFGPGDPPRPRWPSTESLTRVLEVTGLSLAEFAELAEDAPRLKRSVPMLGLAQAGLDGFFDASGFPTGDGWDAVDLPAPTPGLFSLTIQGDSMAPLYREGDRVLVDREGPEPRRGDRVVVCTTGGETVAKE
;
A
#
# COMPACT_ATOMS: atom_id res chain seq x y z
N MET A 1 -3.16 16.79 1.19
CA MET A 1 -2.39 18.05 1.09
C MET A 1 -1.88 18.16 -0.33
N PRO A 2 -1.78 19.36 -0.93
CA PRO A 2 -1.31 19.50 -2.31
C PRO A 2 0.18 19.15 -2.45
N LEU A 3 0.58 18.71 -3.65
CA LEU A 3 1.95 18.43 -4.04
C LEU A 3 2.85 19.65 -3.82
N THR A 4 4.05 19.43 -3.26
CA THR A 4 5.03 20.50 -2.99
C THR A 4 6.37 20.20 -3.66
N HIS A 5 7.15 21.24 -3.97
CA HIS A 5 8.47 21.07 -4.58
C HIS A 5 9.38 20.09 -3.80
N PRO A 6 9.51 20.18 -2.46
CA PRO A 6 10.37 19.25 -1.71
C PRO A 6 9.89 17.80 -1.81
N ARG A 7 8.57 17.56 -1.82
CA ARG A 7 7.99 16.22 -1.98
C ARG A 7 8.32 15.61 -3.34
N LEU A 8 8.20 16.40 -4.40
CA LEU A 8 8.50 15.92 -5.74
C LEU A 8 9.99 15.58 -5.90
N TRP A 9 10.89 16.40 -5.36
CA TRP A 9 12.32 16.09 -5.34
C TRP A 9 12.65 14.86 -4.49
N LYS A 10 12.00 14.70 -3.33
CA LYS A 10 12.12 13.50 -2.49
C LYS A 10 11.63 12.25 -3.23
N ALA A 11 10.58 12.35 -4.03
CA ALA A 11 10.08 11.27 -4.86
C ALA A 11 11.09 10.84 -5.93
N LEU A 12 11.76 11.79 -6.59
CA LEU A 12 12.86 11.48 -7.53
C LEU A 12 14.03 10.79 -6.82
N ASP A 13 14.40 11.23 -5.62
CA ASP A 13 15.44 10.59 -4.82
C ASP A 13 15.02 9.17 -4.36
N ALA A 14 13.74 8.95 -4.08
CA ALA A 14 13.21 7.64 -3.74
C ALA A 14 13.17 6.71 -4.97
N ALA A 15 12.77 7.22 -6.13
CA ALA A 15 12.79 6.48 -7.39
C ALA A 15 14.21 6.05 -7.75
N ALA A 16 15.20 6.94 -7.60
CA ALA A 16 16.61 6.60 -7.83
C ALA A 16 17.07 5.46 -6.91
N ARG A 17 16.77 5.56 -5.60
CA ARG A 17 17.12 4.52 -4.63
C ARG A 17 16.47 3.17 -4.93
N ARG A 18 15.22 3.16 -5.39
CA ARG A 18 14.49 1.93 -5.75
C ARG A 18 15.17 1.18 -6.90
N GLU A 19 15.78 1.91 -7.82
CA GLU A 19 16.57 1.36 -8.93
C GLU A 19 18.03 1.05 -8.56
N GLY A 20 18.44 1.26 -7.31
CA GLY A 20 19.85 1.13 -6.89
C GLY A 20 20.77 2.22 -7.47
N LEU A 21 20.22 3.37 -7.86
CA LEU A 21 20.94 4.48 -8.49
C LEU A 21 21.06 5.70 -7.56
N SER A 22 22.05 6.55 -7.85
CA SER A 22 22.09 7.92 -7.33
C SER A 22 21.19 8.84 -8.16
N ALA A 23 20.89 10.05 -7.67
CA ALA A 23 20.13 11.05 -8.42
C ALA A 23 20.77 11.36 -9.80
N SER A 24 22.10 11.48 -9.85
CA SER A 24 22.83 11.67 -11.11
C SER A 24 22.80 10.43 -12.00
N GLY A 25 22.83 9.23 -11.41
CA GLY A 25 22.69 7.97 -12.14
C GLY A 25 21.31 7.83 -12.78
N LEU A 26 20.25 8.18 -12.05
CA LEU A 26 18.89 8.23 -12.57
C LEU A 26 18.76 9.26 -13.70
N ALA A 27 19.33 10.45 -13.54
CA ALA A 27 19.32 11.48 -14.59
C ALA A 27 19.99 10.97 -15.89
N LYS A 28 21.18 10.36 -15.79
CA LYS A 28 21.86 9.76 -16.94
C LYS A 28 21.04 8.66 -17.58
N ARG A 29 20.45 7.77 -16.77
CA ARG A 29 19.59 6.67 -17.27
C ARG A 29 18.37 7.20 -18.01
N ALA A 30 17.79 8.31 -17.54
CA ALA A 30 16.70 9.03 -18.19
C ALA A 30 17.12 9.88 -19.40
N GLY A 31 18.38 9.79 -19.86
CA GLY A 31 18.89 10.58 -20.99
C GLY A 31 18.94 12.08 -20.71
N LEU A 32 19.08 12.48 -19.44
CA LEU A 32 19.22 13.86 -18.98
C LEU A 32 20.67 14.17 -18.61
N ASP A 33 20.97 15.46 -18.47
CA ASP A 33 22.25 15.88 -17.89
C ASP A 33 22.43 15.29 -16.49
N ALA A 34 23.65 14.80 -16.20
CA ALA A 34 23.95 14.13 -14.94
C ALA A 34 23.70 14.98 -13.69
N THR A 35 23.69 16.31 -13.84
CA THR A 35 23.47 17.24 -12.73
C THR A 35 22.02 17.67 -12.59
N ALA A 36 21.12 17.27 -13.49
CA ALA A 36 19.74 17.73 -13.56
C ALA A 36 18.98 17.54 -12.23
N PHE A 37 19.26 16.47 -11.49
CA PHE A 37 18.60 16.16 -10.23
C PHE A 37 19.43 16.48 -8.97
N ASN A 38 20.59 17.12 -9.13
CA ASN A 38 21.46 17.45 -8.00
C ASN A 38 20.81 18.49 -7.07
N PRO A 39 21.04 18.43 -5.74
CA PRO A 39 20.48 19.39 -4.79
C PRO A 39 20.72 20.87 -5.14
N SER A 40 21.90 21.18 -5.68
CA SER A 40 22.26 22.54 -6.11
C SER A 40 21.42 23.09 -7.28
N LYS A 41 20.75 22.23 -8.05
CA LYS A 41 19.87 22.62 -9.17
C LYS A 41 18.40 22.75 -8.76
N ARG A 42 18.04 22.40 -7.52
CA ARG A 42 16.65 22.41 -7.01
C ARG A 42 16.17 23.79 -6.59
N PHE A 43 17.07 24.77 -6.53
CA PHE A 43 16.77 26.15 -6.18
C PHE A 43 17.35 27.10 -7.23
N GLY A 44 16.66 28.22 -7.43
CA GLY A 44 17.09 29.33 -8.27
C GLY A 44 17.64 30.49 -7.44
N PRO A 45 18.22 31.50 -8.12
CA PRO A 45 18.72 32.70 -7.47
C PRO A 45 17.60 33.46 -6.72
N GLY A 46 17.99 34.17 -5.66
CA GLY A 46 17.10 34.97 -4.81
C GLY A 46 17.44 34.82 -3.32
N ASP A 47 16.93 35.73 -2.50
CA ASP A 47 16.97 35.64 -1.04
C ASP A 47 15.55 35.87 -0.47
N PRO A 48 14.85 34.83 0.01
CA PRO A 48 15.29 33.43 0.05
C PRO A 48 15.33 32.75 -1.34
N PRO A 49 16.09 31.65 -1.51
CA PRO A 49 16.19 30.92 -2.77
C PRO A 49 14.84 30.43 -3.29
N ARG A 50 14.56 30.63 -4.58
CA ARG A 50 13.30 30.20 -5.18
C ARG A 50 13.33 28.71 -5.51
N PRO A 51 12.39 27.88 -5.00
CA PRO A 51 12.33 26.47 -5.38
C PRO A 51 12.11 26.30 -6.89
N ARG A 52 12.74 25.30 -7.50
CA ARG A 52 12.55 24.91 -8.90
C ARG A 52 11.78 23.60 -8.99
N TRP A 53 10.80 23.54 -9.87
CA TRP A 53 10.17 22.28 -10.26
C TRP A 53 11.00 21.61 -11.36
N PRO A 54 11.16 20.28 -11.35
CA PRO A 54 11.60 19.58 -12.54
C PRO A 54 10.54 19.74 -13.64
N SER A 55 10.97 19.72 -14.90
CA SER A 55 10.04 19.78 -16.03
C SER A 55 9.21 18.51 -16.12
N THR A 56 7.99 18.62 -16.67
CA THR A 56 7.15 17.46 -16.98
C THR A 56 7.89 16.48 -17.89
N GLU A 57 8.69 16.96 -18.84
CA GLU A 57 9.54 16.11 -19.70
C GLU A 57 10.54 15.29 -18.88
N SER A 58 11.25 15.92 -17.93
CA SER A 58 12.22 15.21 -17.08
C SER A 58 11.53 14.14 -16.24
N LEU A 59 10.33 14.44 -15.74
CA LEU A 59 9.52 13.51 -14.97
C LEU A 59 9.08 12.33 -15.84
N THR A 60 8.51 12.57 -17.03
CA THR A 60 8.08 11.52 -17.95
C THR A 60 9.22 10.58 -18.34
N ARG A 61 10.41 11.11 -18.64
CA ARG A 61 11.58 10.26 -18.95
C ARG A 61 11.99 9.38 -17.77
N VAL A 62 11.91 9.89 -16.54
CA VAL A 62 12.16 9.08 -15.34
C VAL A 62 11.11 7.98 -15.20
N LEU A 63 9.82 8.30 -15.39
CA LEU A 63 8.75 7.30 -15.34
C LEU A 63 8.98 6.18 -16.37
N GLU A 64 9.32 6.53 -17.60
CA GLU A 64 9.62 5.57 -18.68
C GLU A 64 10.79 4.64 -18.33
N VAL A 65 11.95 5.17 -17.90
CA VAL A 65 13.14 4.33 -17.68
C VAL A 65 13.11 3.51 -16.39
N THR A 66 12.22 3.86 -15.46
CA THR A 66 11.98 3.13 -14.20
C THR A 66 10.76 2.22 -14.26
N GLY A 67 9.95 2.30 -15.31
CA GLY A 67 8.67 1.60 -15.41
C GLY A 67 7.63 2.06 -14.38
N LEU A 68 7.84 3.21 -13.73
CA LEU A 68 6.89 3.80 -12.78
C LEU A 68 5.68 4.35 -13.51
N SER A 69 4.48 4.03 -13.03
CA SER A 69 3.29 4.83 -13.30
C SER A 69 3.34 6.17 -12.56
N LEU A 70 2.57 7.15 -13.04
CA LEU A 70 2.42 8.43 -12.35
C LEU A 70 1.81 8.26 -10.95
N ALA A 71 0.93 7.27 -10.76
CA ALA A 71 0.32 6.96 -9.47
C ALA A 71 1.37 6.43 -8.45
N GLU A 72 2.23 5.49 -8.85
CA GLU A 72 3.31 5.01 -7.99
C GLU A 72 4.31 6.11 -7.67
N PHE A 73 4.59 7.02 -8.61
CA PHE A 73 5.42 8.19 -8.33
C PHE A 73 4.77 9.14 -7.32
N ALA A 74 3.45 9.35 -7.40
CA ALA A 74 2.70 10.16 -6.44
C ALA A 74 2.72 9.55 -5.02
N GLU A 75 2.73 8.22 -4.90
CA GLU A 75 2.95 7.52 -3.63
C GLU A 75 4.35 7.82 -3.05
N LEU A 76 5.40 7.79 -3.89
CA LEU A 76 6.75 8.20 -3.49
C LEU A 76 6.82 9.67 -3.05
N ALA A 77 5.98 10.53 -3.63
CA ALA A 77 5.84 11.93 -3.27
C ALA A 77 4.99 12.17 -2.01
N GLU A 78 4.40 11.13 -1.42
CA GLU A 78 3.43 11.24 -0.33
C GLU A 78 2.28 12.20 -0.66
N ASP A 79 1.90 12.24 -1.95
CA ASP A 79 0.82 13.07 -2.50
C ASP A 79 -0.47 12.29 -2.72
N ALA A 80 -0.37 10.96 -2.74
CA ALA A 80 -1.53 10.10 -2.65
C ALA A 80 -1.99 9.97 -1.18
N PRO A 81 -3.30 10.02 -0.89
CA PRO A 81 -3.79 9.67 0.42
C PRO A 81 -3.41 8.22 0.68
N ARG A 82 -2.57 7.98 1.70
CA ARG A 82 -2.45 6.64 2.27
C ARG A 82 -3.83 6.28 2.78
N LEU A 83 -4.58 5.52 2.00
CA LEU A 83 -5.81 4.91 2.46
C LEU A 83 -5.43 4.17 3.74
N LYS A 84 -5.98 4.62 4.87
CA LYS A 84 -5.95 3.81 6.09
C LYS A 84 -6.69 2.54 5.69
N ARG A 85 -5.93 1.45 5.52
CA ARG A 85 -6.51 0.13 5.23
C ARG A 85 -7.07 -0.53 6.49
N SER A 86 -7.04 0.18 7.62
CA SER A 86 -7.65 -0.26 8.86
C SER A 86 -9.14 0.03 8.87
N VAL A 87 -9.96 -0.98 9.14
CA VAL A 87 -11.42 -0.85 9.29
C VAL A 87 -11.82 -1.05 10.75
N PRO A 88 -12.84 -0.34 11.27
CA PRO A 88 -13.33 -0.54 12.62
C PRO A 88 -13.77 -2.00 12.85
N MET A 89 -13.35 -2.55 13.97
CA MET A 89 -13.68 -3.92 14.40
C MET A 89 -14.33 -3.85 15.78
N LEU A 90 -15.42 -4.59 15.95
CA LEU A 90 -16.09 -4.74 17.24
C LEU A 90 -16.35 -6.23 17.49
N GLY A 91 -16.10 -6.68 18.73
CA GLY A 91 -16.43 -8.04 19.12
C GLY A 91 -17.95 -8.28 19.07
N LEU A 92 -18.37 -9.44 18.58
CA LEU A 92 -19.79 -9.79 18.45
C LEU A 92 -20.58 -9.68 19.77
N ALA A 93 -19.95 -9.96 20.91
CA ALA A 93 -20.58 -9.81 22.23
C ALA A 93 -20.87 -8.34 22.59
N GLN A 94 -20.03 -7.41 22.14
CA GLN A 94 -20.21 -5.97 22.34
C GLN A 94 -21.16 -5.37 21.32
N ALA A 95 -21.22 -5.92 20.10
CA ALA A 95 -22.08 -5.45 19.03
C ALA A 95 -23.60 -5.52 19.35
N GLY A 96 -23.99 -6.29 20.37
CA GLY A 96 -25.37 -6.33 20.88
C GLY A 96 -25.70 -5.27 21.93
N LEU A 97 -24.74 -4.43 22.33
CA LEU A 97 -24.93 -3.37 23.32
C LEU A 97 -25.25 -2.03 22.63
N ASP A 98 -26.00 -1.17 23.31
CA ASP A 98 -26.28 0.18 22.83
C ASP A 98 -25.02 1.05 22.83
N GLY A 99 -24.96 2.01 21.89
CA GLY A 99 -23.94 3.06 21.85
C GLY A 99 -22.81 2.86 20.82
N PHE A 100 -22.73 1.69 20.19
CA PHE A 100 -21.74 1.42 19.13
C PHE A 100 -22.24 1.74 17.71
N PHE A 101 -23.56 1.78 17.49
CA PHE A 101 -24.14 2.09 16.19
C PHE A 101 -25.09 3.28 16.29
N ASP A 102 -25.08 4.13 15.25
CA ASP A 102 -26.07 5.19 15.11
C ASP A 102 -27.43 4.66 14.62
N ALA A 103 -28.43 5.54 14.51
CA ALA A 103 -29.77 5.16 14.06
C ALA A 103 -29.81 4.61 12.61
N SER A 104 -28.75 4.82 11.83
CA SER A 104 -28.60 4.30 10.47
C SER A 104 -27.75 3.02 10.41
N GLY A 105 -27.26 2.53 11.56
CA GLY A 105 -26.43 1.34 11.67
C GLY A 105 -24.95 1.57 11.37
N PHE A 106 -24.47 2.83 11.33
CA PHE A 106 -23.04 3.11 11.15
C PHE A 106 -22.29 3.08 12.49
N PRO A 107 -21.03 2.59 12.49
CA PRO A 107 -20.15 2.66 13.65
C PRO A 107 -20.05 4.06 14.25
N THR A 108 -20.29 4.18 15.55
CA THR A 108 -20.18 5.41 16.34
C THR A 108 -19.67 5.09 17.75
N GLY A 109 -19.33 6.12 18.52
CA GLY A 109 -18.83 5.98 19.89
C GLY A 109 -17.39 5.47 19.99
N ASP A 110 -16.94 5.30 21.24
CA ASP A 110 -15.61 4.79 21.57
C ASP A 110 -15.64 3.26 21.79
N GLY A 111 -14.47 2.62 21.81
CA GLY A 111 -14.34 1.18 22.10
C GLY A 111 -14.30 0.27 20.86
N TRP A 112 -14.22 0.86 19.67
CA TRP A 112 -13.90 0.14 18.44
C TRP A 112 -12.40 -0.17 18.40
N ASP A 113 -12.07 -1.42 18.12
CA ASP A 113 -10.73 -1.80 17.65
C ASP A 113 -10.61 -1.47 16.16
N ALA A 114 -9.44 -1.76 15.58
CA ALA A 114 -9.22 -1.65 14.15
C ALA A 114 -8.51 -2.90 13.63
N VAL A 115 -8.91 -3.38 12.45
CA VAL A 115 -8.24 -4.47 11.74
C VAL A 115 -7.70 -3.96 10.41
N ASP A 116 -6.42 -4.22 10.16
CA ASP A 116 -5.79 -3.88 8.89
C ASP A 116 -6.24 -4.84 7.80
N LEU A 117 -6.74 -4.28 6.70
CA LEU A 117 -7.04 -5.04 5.48
C LEU A 117 -5.76 -5.36 4.72
N PRO A 118 -5.64 -6.58 4.16
CA PRO A 118 -4.51 -6.93 3.32
C PRO A 118 -4.44 -6.00 2.10
N ALA A 119 -3.21 -5.71 1.67
CA ALA A 119 -2.98 -4.99 0.42
C ALA A 119 -3.35 -5.90 -0.76
N PRO A 120 -3.93 -5.38 -1.85
CA PRO A 120 -4.09 -6.17 -3.07
C PRO A 120 -2.72 -6.61 -3.59
N THR A 121 -2.48 -7.93 -3.61
CA THR A 121 -1.34 -8.57 -4.26
C THR A 121 -1.85 -9.46 -5.39
N PRO A 122 -1.05 -9.78 -6.42
CA PRO A 122 -1.40 -10.80 -7.40
C PRO A 122 -1.76 -12.16 -6.77
N GLY A 123 -1.18 -12.46 -5.61
CA GLY A 123 -1.46 -13.65 -4.81
C GLY A 123 -2.69 -13.57 -3.90
N LEU A 124 -3.41 -12.45 -3.84
CA LEU A 124 -4.59 -12.26 -2.98
C LEU A 124 -5.86 -12.77 -3.67
N PHE A 125 -6.53 -13.74 -3.06
CA PHE A 125 -7.81 -14.26 -3.53
C PHE A 125 -8.73 -14.62 -2.36
N SER A 126 -10.02 -14.78 -2.65
CA SER A 126 -11.00 -15.23 -1.66
C SER A 126 -11.45 -16.65 -1.93
N LEU A 127 -11.60 -17.45 -0.87
CA LEU A 127 -12.27 -18.75 -0.92
C LEU A 127 -13.57 -18.69 -0.11
N THR A 128 -14.55 -19.48 -0.52
CA THR A 128 -15.76 -19.72 0.27
C THR A 128 -15.66 -21.11 0.87
N ILE A 129 -15.84 -21.20 2.19
CA ILE A 129 -15.83 -22.44 2.94
C ILE A 129 -17.08 -23.24 2.57
N GLN A 130 -16.89 -24.51 2.17
CA GLN A 130 -17.96 -25.45 1.86
C GLN A 130 -17.94 -26.63 2.82
N GLY A 131 -19.11 -27.03 3.31
CA GLY A 131 -19.27 -28.08 4.31
C GLY A 131 -18.91 -27.65 5.74
N ASP A 132 -18.96 -28.60 6.66
CA ASP A 132 -18.85 -28.40 8.11
C ASP A 132 -17.53 -28.93 8.71
N SER A 133 -16.66 -29.53 7.89
CA SER A 133 -15.41 -30.18 8.33
C SER A 133 -14.38 -29.22 8.96
N MET A 134 -14.58 -27.91 8.78
CA MET A 134 -13.74 -26.85 9.34
C MET A 134 -14.38 -26.17 10.56
N ALA A 135 -15.55 -26.63 11.00
CA ALA A 135 -16.21 -26.16 12.21
C ALA A 135 -15.43 -26.59 13.47
N PRO A 136 -15.52 -25.83 14.58
CA PRO A 136 -16.32 -24.61 14.75
C PRO A 136 -15.64 -23.34 14.21
N LEU A 137 -14.39 -23.45 13.74
CA LEU A 137 -13.56 -22.29 13.40
C LEU A 137 -14.05 -21.58 12.14
N TYR A 138 -14.40 -22.36 11.12
CA TYR A 138 -15.00 -21.88 9.89
C TYR A 138 -16.31 -22.62 9.63
N ARG A 139 -17.36 -21.88 9.31
CA ARG A 139 -18.68 -22.40 8.99
C ARG A 139 -18.91 -22.38 7.48
N GLU A 140 -19.80 -23.24 7.02
CA GLU A 140 -20.23 -23.21 5.62
C GLU A 140 -20.72 -21.81 5.24
N GLY A 141 -20.23 -21.31 4.10
CA GLY A 141 -20.54 -19.97 3.60
C GLY A 141 -19.58 -18.86 4.07
N ASP A 142 -18.71 -19.13 5.07
CA ASP A 142 -17.67 -18.17 5.46
C ASP A 142 -16.76 -17.86 4.27
N ARG A 143 -16.35 -16.59 4.16
CA ARG A 143 -15.41 -16.14 3.14
C ARG A 143 -14.08 -15.83 3.79
N VAL A 144 -13.03 -16.47 3.31
CA VAL A 144 -11.66 -16.25 3.78
C VAL A 144 -10.85 -15.57 2.68
N LEU A 145 -10.04 -14.58 3.07
CA LEU A 145 -9.02 -13.99 2.21
C LEU A 145 -7.71 -14.73 2.42
N VAL A 146 -7.06 -15.12 1.32
CA VAL A 146 -5.80 -15.85 1.31
C VAL A 146 -4.81 -15.06 0.47
N ASP A 147 -3.65 -14.75 1.04
CA ASP A 147 -2.54 -14.12 0.32
C ASP A 147 -1.41 -15.14 0.15
N ARG A 148 -1.25 -15.66 -1.07
CA ARG A 148 -0.20 -16.62 -1.39
C ARG A 148 1.20 -16.00 -1.39
N GLU A 149 1.29 -14.70 -1.65
CA GLU A 149 2.54 -13.93 -1.68
C GLU A 149 2.80 -13.24 -0.33
N GLY A 150 1.95 -13.52 0.66
CA GLY A 150 2.08 -13.04 2.02
C GLY A 150 3.32 -13.56 2.76
N PRO A 151 3.52 -13.09 4.00
CA PRO A 151 4.62 -13.56 4.84
C PRO A 151 4.51 -15.08 5.10
N GLU A 152 5.66 -15.71 5.38
CA GLU A 152 5.67 -17.12 5.78
C GLU A 152 4.78 -17.35 7.02
N PRO A 153 3.90 -18.38 6.99
CA PRO A 153 3.02 -18.69 8.11
C PRO A 153 3.79 -18.97 9.40
N ARG A 154 3.29 -18.44 10.51
CA ARG A 154 3.81 -18.66 11.86
C ARG A 154 2.85 -19.53 12.66
N ARG A 155 3.34 -20.08 13.76
CA ARG A 155 2.50 -20.86 14.69
C ARG A 155 1.35 -19.98 15.20
N GLY A 156 0.12 -20.42 14.97
CA GLY A 156 -1.11 -19.70 15.32
C GLY A 156 -1.72 -18.90 14.16
N ASP A 157 -1.02 -18.81 13.01
CA ASP A 157 -1.60 -18.24 11.80
C ASP A 157 -2.54 -19.26 11.15
N ARG A 158 -3.65 -18.77 10.61
CA ARG A 158 -4.59 -19.61 9.86
C ARG A 158 -4.12 -19.72 8.42
N VAL A 159 -4.01 -20.95 7.94
CA VAL A 159 -3.49 -21.28 6.61
C VAL A 159 -4.52 -22.03 5.78
N VAL A 160 -4.46 -21.81 4.48
CA VAL A 160 -5.13 -22.67 3.49
C VAL A 160 -4.07 -23.51 2.81
N VAL A 161 -4.26 -24.82 2.82
CA VAL A 161 -3.32 -25.80 2.27
C VAL A 161 -4.04 -26.61 1.20
N CYS A 162 -3.38 -26.76 0.04
CA CYS A 162 -3.76 -27.73 -0.97
C CYS A 162 -2.85 -28.95 -0.86
N THR A 163 -3.42 -30.13 -0.61
CA THR A 163 -2.68 -31.39 -0.52
C THR A 163 -2.24 -31.85 -1.91
N THR A 164 -1.29 -32.78 -1.97
CA THR A 164 -0.87 -33.40 -3.24
C THR A 164 -1.98 -34.20 -3.91
N GLY A 165 -3.03 -34.56 -3.17
CA GLY A 165 -4.26 -35.18 -3.69
C GLY A 165 -5.26 -34.19 -4.28
N GLY A 166 -4.98 -32.88 -4.23
CA GLY A 166 -5.87 -31.82 -4.75
C GLY A 166 -6.93 -31.33 -3.77
N GLU A 167 -6.93 -31.85 -2.53
CA GLU A 167 -7.85 -31.40 -1.49
C GLU A 167 -7.38 -30.08 -0.91
N THR A 168 -8.27 -29.09 -0.80
CA THR A 168 -7.97 -27.79 -0.19
C THR A 168 -8.64 -27.68 1.17
N VAL A 169 -7.87 -27.38 2.22
CA VAL A 169 -8.35 -27.29 3.60
C VAL A 169 -7.87 -26.01 4.27
N ALA A 170 -8.70 -25.41 5.14
CA ALA A 170 -8.31 -24.32 6.02
C ALA A 170 -8.06 -24.83 7.44
N LYS A 171 -6.91 -24.47 8.04
CA LYS A 171 -6.46 -24.90 9.38
C LYS A 171 -5.71 -23.78 10.09
N GLU A 172 -5.38 -23.99 11.37
CA GLU A 172 -4.48 -23.17 12.20
C GLU A 172 -3.19 -23.95 12.46
#